data_AF-A0A8J2THU4-F1
#
_entry.id   AF-A0A8J2THU4-F1
#
_cell.length_a   1.000
_cell.length_b   1.000
_cell.length_c   1.000
_cell.angle_alpha   90.00
_cell.angle_beta   90.00
_cell.angle_gamma   90.00
#
_symmetry.space_group_name_H-M   'P 1'
#
loop_
_entity.id
_entity.type
_entity.pdbx_description
1 polymer ?
#
loop_
_entity_poly.entity_id
_entity_poly.type
_entity_poly.pdbx_seq_one_letter_code
_entity_poly.pdbx_strand_id
1 'polypeptide(L)' 'MKLPPVDGKANQELIQLLTKKYQVAKSKIIIKTGTTAKIKLIKIQIDEN' A
#
# COMPACT_ATOMS: atom_id res chain seq x y z
N MET A 1 22.08 1.88 -13.03
CA MET A 1 20.71 1.65 -13.53
C MET A 1 19.74 1.71 -12.36
N LYS A 2 18.78 2.65 -12.36
CA LYS A 2 17.70 2.69 -11.37
C LYS A 2 16.83 1.46 -11.66
N LEU A 3 16.87 0.46 -10.78
CA LEU A 3 15.98 -0.69 -10.86
C LEU A 3 14.56 -0.16 -11.10
N PRO A 4 13.89 -0.56 -12.19
CA PRO A 4 12.49 -0.21 -12.36
C PRO A 4 11.77 -0.69 -11.09
N PRO A 5 10.89 0.12 -10.50
CA PRO A 5 10.20 -0.28 -9.29
C PRO A 5 9.56 -1.61 -9.62
N VAL A 6 9.90 -2.64 -8.86
CA VAL A 6 9.30 -3.95 -9.01
C VAL A 6 7.86 -3.75 -8.53
N ASP A 7 7.01 -3.24 -9.43
CA ASP A 7 5.76 -2.55 -9.10
C ASP A 7 4.78 -3.52 -8.42
N GLY A 8 4.95 -4.83 -8.63
CA GLY A 8 4.21 -5.86 -7.89
C GLY A 8 4.68 -6.02 -6.43
N LYS A 9 5.97 -6.29 -6.20
CA LYS A 9 6.46 -6.74 -4.89
C LYS A 9 6.46 -5.61 -3.85
N ALA A 10 6.87 -4.40 -4.24
CA ALA A 10 6.91 -3.27 -3.31
C ALA A 10 5.50 -2.85 -2.84
N ASN A 11 4.51 -2.88 -3.76
CA ASN A 11 3.12 -2.62 -3.43
C ASN A 11 2.54 -3.71 -2.53
N GLN A 12 2.85 -4.97 -2.80
CA GLN A 12 2.40 -6.10 -1.98
C GLN A 12 2.95 -6.05 -0.56
N GLU A 13 4.25 -5.80 -0.39
CA GLU A 13 4.90 -5.65 0.93
C GLU A 13 4.30 -4.46 1.71
N LEU A 14 4.08 -3.32 1.04
CA LEU A 14 3.47 -2.15 1.67
C LEU A 14 2.05 -2.45 2.14
N ILE A 15 1.22 -3.09 1.31
CA ILE A 15 -0.15 -3.46 1.68
C ILE A 15 -0.14 -4.46 2.85
N GLN A 16 0.77 -5.43 2.85
CA GLN A 16 0.91 -6.39 3.96
C GLN A 16 1.33 -5.72 5.27
N LEU A 17 2.30 -4.80 5.22
CA LEU A 17 2.75 -4.03 6.38
C LEU A 17 1.60 -3.21 6.97
N LEU A 18 0.84 -2.51 6.13
CA LEU A 18 -0.30 -1.71 6.55
C LEU A 18 -1.44 -2.56 7.10
N THR A 19 -1.72 -3.72 6.47
CA THR A 19 -2.72 -4.68 6.97
C THR A 19 -2.37 -5.13 8.39
N LYS A 20 -1.11 -5.47 8.65
CA LYS A 20 -0.65 -5.89 9.99
C LYS A 20 -0.68 -4.74 10.99
N LYS A 21 -0.23 -3.56 10.59
CA LYS A 21 -0.12 -2.38 11.47
C LYS A 21 -1.49 -1.85 11.92
N TYR A 22 -2.45 -1.81 11.00
CA TYR A 22 -3.78 -1.24 11.24
C TYR A 22 -4.86 -2.31 11.45
N GLN A 23 -4.51 -3.60 11.33
CA GLN A 23 -5.43 -4.74 11.46
C GLN A 23 -6.66 -4.64 10.54
N VAL A 24 -6.47 -4.07 9.34
CA VAL A 24 -7.52 -3.91 8.34
C VAL A 24 -7.31 -4.86 7.16
N ALA A 25 -8.41 -5.30 6.54
CA ALA A 25 -8.34 -6.13 5.35
C ALA A 25 -7.64 -5.39 4.18
N LYS A 26 -6.95 -6.15 3.31
CA LYS A 26 -6.29 -5.59 2.11
C LYS A 26 -7.25 -4.80 1.22
N SER A 27 -8.51 -5.20 1.16
CA SER A 27 -9.57 -4.49 0.41
C SER A 27 -9.85 -3.08 0.93
N LYS A 28 -9.53 -2.80 2.20
CA LYS A 28 -9.68 -1.48 2.84
C LYS A 28 -8.47 -0.57 2.61
N ILE A 29 -7.41 -1.06 1.96
CA ILE A 29 -6.19 -0.32 1.66
C ILE A 29 -6.19 0.02 0.17
N ILE A 30 -6.35 1.31 -0.15
CA ILE A 30 -6.46 1.80 -1.53
C ILE A 30 -5.29 2.72 -1.82
N ILE A 31 -4.50 2.38 -2.84
CA ILE A 31 -3.46 3.29 -3.37
C ILE A 31 -4.18 4.33 -4.24
N LYS A 32 -4.22 5.59 -3.79
CA LYS A 32 -4.86 6.68 -4.53
C LYS A 32 -3.98 7.18 -5.66
N THR A 33 -2.69 7.38 -5.39
CA THR A 33 -1.70 7.84 -6.38
C THR A 33 -0.31 7.26 -6.07
N GLY A 34 0.58 7.29 -7.07
CA GLY A 34 1.97 6.86 -6.89
C GLY A 34 2.19 5.36 -7.04
N THR A 35 1.38 4.66 -7.84
CA THR A 35 1.58 3.23 -8.15
C THR A 35 3.00 2.95 -8.65
N THR A 36 3.54 3.83 -9.51
CA THR A 36 4.91 3.78 -10.06
C THR A 36 5.89 4.75 -9.38
N ALA A 37 5.42 5.57 -8.43
CA ALA A 37 6.24 6.58 -7.75
C ALA A 37 6.82 6.05 -6.43
N LYS A 38 7.93 6.66 -5.98
CA LYS A 38 8.55 6.33 -4.68
C LYS A 38 7.66 6.71 -3.50
N ILE A 39 6.96 7.83 -3.60
CA ILE A 39 6.02 8.33 -2.58
C ILE A 39 4.62 7.94 -3.04
N LYS A 40 3.84 7.33 -2.15
CA LYS A 40 2.49 6.83 -2.45
C LYS A 40 1.49 7.43 -1.49
N LEU A 41 0.36 7.89 -2.03
CA LEU A 41 -0.77 8.32 -1.22
C LEU A 41 -1.71 7.14 -1.03
N ILE A 42 -1.84 6.68 0.20
CA ILE A 42 -2.64 5.51 0.57
C ILE A 42 -3.85 5.98 1.37
N LYS A 43 -5.05 5.53 0.98
CA LYS A 43 -6.27 5.65 1.79
C LYS A 43 -6.50 4.34 2.51
N ILE A 44 -6.68 4.41 3.83
CA ILE A 44 -7.00 3.26 4.67
C ILE A 44 -8.39 3.51 5.24
N GLN A 45 -9.33 2.58 4.99
CA GLN A 45 -10.63 2.60 5.63
C GLN A 45 -10.52 1.82 6.94
N ILE A 46 -10.56 2.55 8.05
CA ILE A 46 -10.61 2.00 9.39
C ILE A 46 -12.05 2.15 9.82
N ASP A 47 -12.72 1.04 10.12
CA ASP A 47 -14.03 1.11 10.76
C ASP A 47 -13.76 1.19 12.25
N GLU A 48 -14.12 2.31 12.87
CA GLU A 48 -14.10 2.45 14.32
C GLU A 48 -15.21 1.55 14.88
N ASN A 49 -14.83 0.59 15.72
CA ASN A 49 -15.75 -0.26 16.47
C ASN A 49 -15.68 0.08 17.95
#